data_AF-A0A2H1JC99-F1
#
_entry.id   AF-A0A2H1JC99-F1
#
_cell.length_a   1.000
_cell.length_b   1.000
_cell.length_c   1.000
_cell.angle_alpha   90.00
_cell.angle_beta   90.00
_cell.angle_gamma   90.00
#
_symmetry.space_group_name_H-M   'P 1'
#
loop_
_entity.id
_entity.type
_entity.pdbx_description
1 polymer ?
#
loop_
_entity_poly.entity_id
_entity_poly.type
_entity_poly.pdbx_seq_one_letter_code
_entity_poly.pdbx_strand_id
1 'polypeptide(L)'
;MVADNGDVSRDEKNETEDLLSRRMSSGSASAADKQSQTPLEAANDPSTDTEAFDPITDPIAEDAPERSADAKPSTGPVRVTPAHSTNPHSQPATASTRAAEQNAAQKSAGTDSAAAASTAGASASTDAGATREVPQNARTAVMSEADWAAVSRAATSTDVRDPDVPERRRSVLDVIGTIWIMIATPFVLLVLGVRFVASGIFLKVEYFRPGFPADQFGFSAADREHYGTYVIDYLHNFDSRRYLADIIMPNGEPIFISDELSHMADVKGLISLLYLVALVGIIGSVLFGIYMCRKGGSGIHAGVRLGSIFSIIFMAAVAVVAVLGWDSFFRGFHRVFFADGTWEFYADDSLIRLFPPQFWVDAGIAGGGLFVLMAIVLFLLSFTGHKKRRALRRARKDAAAEV
;
A
#
# COMPACT_ATOMS: atom_id res chain seq x y z
N MET A 1 32.00 -36.29 23.69
CA MET A 1 31.22 -35.50 22.71
C MET A 1 31.99 -34.22 22.46
N VAL A 2 32.61 -34.10 21.28
CA VAL A 2 33.25 -32.87 20.81
C VAL A 2 32.34 -32.33 19.72
N ALA A 3 31.99 -31.05 19.79
CA ALA A 3 31.08 -30.42 18.84
C ALA A 3 31.80 -30.13 17.52
N ASP A 4 31.07 -30.35 16.43
CA ASP A 4 31.51 -30.03 15.07
C ASP A 4 31.30 -28.53 14.80
N ASN A 5 32.38 -27.83 14.44
CA ASN A 5 32.42 -26.39 14.20
C ASN A 5 33.10 -26.14 12.84
N GLY A 6 32.57 -26.70 11.76
CA GLY A 6 33.19 -26.59 10.45
C GLY A 6 32.23 -26.74 9.27
N ASP A 7 31.55 -25.66 8.89
CA ASP A 7 31.17 -25.48 7.46
C ASP A 7 30.96 -24.03 7.01
N VAL A 8 30.52 -23.12 7.89
CA VAL A 8 30.15 -21.73 7.52
C VAL A 8 31.26 -20.99 6.73
N SER A 9 32.53 -21.21 7.05
CA SER A 9 33.65 -20.54 6.38
C SER A 9 34.05 -21.10 5.01
N ARG A 10 33.47 -22.24 4.57
CA ARG A 10 33.66 -22.75 3.21
C ARG A 10 32.68 -22.15 2.22
N ASP A 11 31.40 -22.10 2.60
CA ASP A 11 30.36 -21.52 1.75
C ASP A 11 30.63 -20.04 1.47
N GLU A 12 30.90 -19.26 2.52
CA GLU A 12 31.19 -17.82 2.41
C GLU A 12 32.41 -17.55 1.51
N LYS A 13 33.45 -18.40 1.56
CA LYS A 13 34.59 -18.29 0.65
C LYS A 13 34.20 -18.59 -0.80
N ASN A 14 33.44 -19.66 -1.04
CA ASN A 14 33.02 -20.02 -2.39
C ASN A 14 32.11 -18.94 -3.02
N GLU A 15 31.21 -18.33 -2.23
CA GLU A 15 30.39 -17.19 -2.66
C GLU A 15 31.28 -16.00 -3.07
N THR A 16 32.29 -15.63 -2.27
CA THR A 16 33.18 -14.50 -2.62
C THR A 16 34.03 -14.73 -3.88
N GLU A 17 34.48 -15.97 -4.13
CA GLU A 17 35.29 -16.32 -5.31
C GLU A 17 34.44 -16.39 -6.59
N ASP A 18 33.16 -16.79 -6.49
CA ASP A 18 32.22 -16.75 -7.62
C ASP A 18 31.87 -15.32 -8.03
N LEU A 19 31.55 -14.45 -7.06
CA LEU A 19 31.38 -13.01 -7.32
C LEU A 19 32.62 -12.40 -7.99
N LEU A 20 33.84 -12.81 -7.59
CA LEU A 20 35.09 -12.25 -8.14
C LEU A 20 35.28 -12.70 -9.59
N SER A 21 34.94 -13.96 -9.87
CA SER A 21 34.96 -14.53 -11.21
C SER A 21 33.96 -13.82 -12.13
N ARG A 22 32.77 -13.49 -11.64
CA ARG A 22 31.77 -12.69 -12.39
C ARG A 22 32.25 -11.27 -12.64
N ARG A 23 32.80 -10.58 -11.64
CA ARG A 23 33.38 -9.23 -11.83
C ARG A 23 34.50 -9.21 -12.86
N MET A 24 35.32 -10.26 -12.95
CA MET A 24 36.34 -10.37 -14.00
C MET A 24 35.75 -10.76 -15.37
N SER A 25 34.55 -11.36 -15.41
CA SER A 25 33.81 -11.63 -16.64
C SER A 25 33.02 -10.43 -17.17
N SER A 26 32.50 -9.54 -16.31
CA SER A 26 31.83 -8.29 -16.69
C SER A 26 32.81 -7.12 -16.84
N GLY A 27 33.94 -7.15 -16.13
CA GLY A 27 34.93 -6.07 -16.04
C GLY A 27 36.24 -6.31 -16.81
N SER A 28 36.19 -6.65 -18.10
CA SER A 28 37.41 -6.63 -18.95
C SER A 28 37.73 -5.23 -19.50
N ALA A 29 37.89 -4.26 -18.59
CA ALA A 29 38.34 -2.90 -18.90
C ALA A 29 38.91 -2.18 -17.65
N SER A 30 39.89 -2.77 -16.96
CA SER A 30 40.54 -2.13 -15.80
C SER A 30 41.96 -1.64 -16.08
N ALA A 31 42.06 -0.34 -16.37
CA ALA A 31 43.06 0.60 -15.83
C ALA A 31 44.57 0.23 -15.83
N ALA A 32 45.05 -0.64 -16.72
CA ALA A 32 46.47 -1.03 -16.80
C ALA A 32 47.13 -0.77 -18.17
N ASP A 33 46.66 0.21 -18.95
CA ASP A 33 47.49 0.78 -20.02
C ASP A 33 47.18 2.26 -20.28
N LYS A 34 48.05 3.14 -19.77
CA LYS A 34 48.03 4.59 -20.06
C LYS A 34 49.33 4.99 -20.74
N GLN A 35 49.46 4.69 -22.03
CA GLN A 35 50.13 5.60 -22.98
C GLN A 35 49.80 5.29 -24.44
N SER A 36 49.48 6.35 -25.19
CA SER A 36 49.25 6.41 -26.65
C SER A 36 48.14 5.54 -27.25
N GLN A 37 46.98 6.17 -27.55
CA GLN A 37 46.38 6.16 -28.90
C GLN A 37 45.25 7.18 -29.06
N THR A 38 44.95 7.50 -30.32
CA THR A 38 43.94 8.46 -30.81
C THR A 38 42.48 8.00 -30.60
N PRO A 39 41.46 8.87 -30.79
CA PRO A 39 40.08 8.57 -30.38
C PRO A 39 39.51 7.32 -31.05
N LEU A 40 39.02 6.38 -30.24
CA LEU A 40 38.32 5.18 -30.69
C LEU A 40 36.80 5.42 -30.64
N GLU A 41 36.22 5.47 -31.83
CA GLU A 41 34.78 5.31 -32.06
C GLU A 41 34.44 3.82 -32.01
N ALA A 42 33.67 3.37 -31.00
CA ALA A 42 33.14 2.00 -30.97
C ALA A 42 31.89 1.82 -30.08
N ALA A 43 30.91 1.11 -30.63
CA ALA A 43 30.02 0.17 -29.94
C ALA A 43 29.09 0.68 -28.82
N ASN A 44 28.11 1.51 -29.19
CA ASN A 44 26.74 1.31 -28.70
C ASN A 44 25.92 0.79 -29.89
N ASP A 45 25.58 -0.51 -29.89
CA ASP A 45 24.63 -1.08 -30.85
C ASP A 45 23.20 -0.80 -30.34
N PRO A 46 22.36 -0.02 -31.06
CA PRO A 46 21.02 0.32 -30.62
C PRO A 46 19.97 -0.74 -30.98
N SER A 47 20.33 -1.88 -31.58
CA SER A 47 19.37 -2.82 -32.18
C SER A 47 18.83 -3.93 -31.26
N THR A 48 19.37 -4.11 -30.04
CA THR A 48 19.01 -5.24 -29.16
C THR A 48 18.00 -4.94 -28.05
N ASP A 49 17.76 -3.68 -27.69
CA ASP A 49 16.86 -3.28 -26.59
C ASP A 49 15.48 -2.75 -27.07
N THR A 50 14.98 -3.22 -28.22
CA THR A 50 13.66 -2.83 -28.78
C THR A 50 12.65 -3.97 -28.80
N GLU A 51 12.39 -4.60 -27.64
CA GLU A 51 11.17 -5.38 -27.42
C GLU A 51 9.98 -4.42 -27.27
N ALA A 52 9.46 -3.95 -28.41
CA ALA A 52 8.32 -3.06 -28.48
C ALA A 52 7.01 -3.82 -28.21
N PHE A 53 6.16 -3.24 -27.38
CA PHE A 53 4.84 -3.75 -27.02
C PHE A 53 3.90 -3.74 -28.24
N ASP A 54 3.74 -4.89 -28.91
CA ASP A 54 2.96 -4.99 -30.15
C ASP A 54 1.45 -5.24 -29.85
N PRO A 55 0.53 -4.34 -30.26
CA PRO A 55 -0.89 -4.49 -29.97
C PRO A 55 -1.59 -5.45 -30.95
N ILE A 56 -2.41 -6.34 -30.39
CA ILE A 56 -3.17 -7.38 -31.10
C ILE A 56 -3.92 -6.86 -32.34
N THR A 57 -3.53 -7.33 -33.52
CA THR A 57 -4.38 -7.43 -34.72
C THR A 57 -4.06 -8.68 -35.53
N ASP A 58 -4.67 -9.81 -35.17
CA ASP A 58 -4.87 -10.92 -36.13
C ASP A 58 -5.97 -10.53 -37.13
N PRO A 59 -5.78 -10.89 -38.41
CA PRO A 59 -6.83 -11.68 -39.04
C PRO A 59 -6.30 -12.89 -39.82
N ILE A 60 -6.80 -14.07 -39.42
CA ILE A 60 -7.22 -15.20 -40.27
C ILE A 60 -6.21 -15.69 -41.33
N ALA A 61 -5.67 -16.89 -41.10
CA ALA A 61 -4.82 -17.61 -42.05
C ALA A 61 -5.59 -18.19 -43.26
N GLU A 62 -4.92 -18.23 -44.42
CA GLU A 62 -5.18 -19.20 -45.50
C GLU A 62 -3.86 -19.51 -46.26
N ASP A 63 -3.83 -20.65 -46.93
CA ASP A 63 -2.68 -21.47 -47.35
C ASP A 63 -1.58 -20.86 -48.28
N ALA A 64 -0.32 -21.25 -47.99
CA ALA A 64 0.77 -21.79 -48.85
C ALA A 64 0.81 -21.59 -50.41
N PRO A 65 1.96 -21.84 -51.10
CA PRO A 65 3.39 -21.61 -50.78
C PRO A 65 4.22 -21.04 -51.99
N GLU A 66 5.56 -21.05 -51.84
CA GLU A 66 6.63 -21.00 -52.87
C GLU A 66 7.22 -19.67 -53.43
N ARG A 67 8.55 -19.76 -53.64
CA ARG A 67 9.40 -19.15 -54.69
C ARG A 67 9.90 -17.68 -54.61
N SER A 68 11.14 -17.60 -54.12
CA SER A 68 12.36 -17.21 -54.87
C SER A 68 12.57 -15.80 -55.44
N ALA A 69 13.77 -15.29 -55.13
CA ALA A 69 14.68 -14.53 -56.01
C ALA A 69 14.50 -13.00 -56.17
N ASP A 70 15.53 -12.30 -55.67
CA ASP A 70 16.30 -11.23 -56.32
C ASP A 70 15.70 -9.83 -56.62
N ALA A 71 16.65 -8.89 -56.75
CA ALA A 71 16.55 -7.55 -57.34
C ALA A 71 15.89 -6.40 -56.51
N LYS A 72 16.73 -5.75 -55.68
CA LYS A 72 16.81 -4.28 -55.55
C LYS A 72 17.20 -3.64 -56.91
N PRO A 73 17.22 -2.31 -57.11
CA PRO A 73 16.50 -1.18 -56.48
C PRO A 73 15.75 -0.34 -57.56
N SER A 74 15.21 0.85 -57.22
CA SER A 74 15.57 2.14 -57.88
C SER A 74 14.57 3.29 -57.61
N THR A 75 15.09 4.53 -57.57
CA THR A 75 14.43 5.84 -57.90
C THR A 75 13.03 6.12 -57.32
N GLY A 76 12.83 7.11 -56.46
CA GLY A 76 13.27 8.51 -56.66
C GLY A 76 12.07 9.47 -56.47
N PRO A 77 12.27 10.79 -56.28
CA PRO A 77 11.38 11.57 -55.42
C PRO A 77 10.60 12.70 -56.12
N VAL A 78 9.40 13.05 -55.60
CA VAL A 78 8.72 14.32 -55.94
C VAL A 78 8.06 14.97 -54.71
N ARG A 79 8.46 16.23 -54.49
CA ARG A 79 7.81 17.37 -53.77
C ARG A 79 6.27 17.41 -53.96
N VAL A 80 5.44 18.11 -53.17
CA VAL A 80 5.38 19.59 -52.98
C VAL A 80 4.62 19.95 -51.68
N THR A 81 4.98 21.10 -51.11
CA THR A 81 4.53 21.88 -49.92
C THR A 81 3.20 22.68 -50.13
N PRO A 82 2.85 23.75 -49.35
CA PRO A 82 2.58 23.92 -47.90
C PRO A 82 1.25 24.69 -47.60
N ALA A 83 0.93 24.97 -46.31
CA ALA A 83 0.19 26.12 -45.72
C ALA A 83 -0.54 25.69 -44.42
N HIS A 84 -0.77 26.48 -43.35
CA HIS A 84 -0.49 27.89 -42.97
C HIS A 84 -0.38 27.92 -41.40
N SER A 85 0.50 28.72 -40.77
CA SER A 85 0.21 30.00 -40.05
C SER A 85 -1.00 30.00 -39.09
N THR A 86 -1.00 30.56 -37.84
CA THR A 86 -0.06 31.47 -37.13
C THR A 86 -0.42 31.59 -35.62
N ASN A 87 0.57 31.90 -34.76
CA ASN A 87 0.44 32.51 -33.40
C ASN A 87 0.60 34.07 -33.52
N PRO A 88 0.56 34.96 -32.46
CA PRO A 88 0.62 34.75 -30.99
C PRO A 88 -0.24 35.69 -30.05
N HIS A 89 -0.08 35.49 -28.73
CA HIS A 89 -0.14 36.45 -27.58
C HIS A 89 -1.34 37.39 -27.28
N SER A 90 -1.74 37.45 -25.98
CA SER A 90 -1.60 38.64 -25.09
C SER A 90 -2.14 38.42 -23.65
N GLN A 91 -1.42 38.91 -22.62
CA GLN A 91 -1.98 39.35 -21.32
C GLN A 91 -1.96 40.90 -21.27
N PRO A 92 -2.70 41.57 -20.36
CA PRO A 92 -2.07 42.02 -19.10
C PRO A 92 -3.03 42.08 -17.87
N ALA A 93 -2.51 42.54 -16.72
CA ALA A 93 -3.17 42.60 -15.41
C ALA A 93 -3.59 44.02 -14.96
N THR A 94 -4.35 44.13 -13.85
CA THR A 94 -4.44 45.24 -12.84
C THR A 94 -5.78 45.16 -12.06
N ALA A 95 -6.07 46.00 -11.05
CA ALA A 95 -5.53 45.99 -9.67
C ALA A 95 -6.51 46.73 -8.71
N SER A 96 -6.60 46.28 -7.43
CA SER A 96 -7.03 46.96 -6.18
C SER A 96 -7.97 48.21 -6.18
N THR A 97 -9.01 48.26 -5.33
CA THR A 97 -9.05 49.14 -4.11
C THR A 97 -10.37 49.18 -3.27
N ARG A 98 -10.21 49.10 -1.93
CA ARG A 98 -10.83 49.88 -0.80
C ARG A 98 -12.31 49.78 -0.32
N ALA A 99 -12.40 50.11 1.00
CA ALA A 99 -13.53 50.52 1.87
C ALA A 99 -14.53 49.41 2.29
N ALA A 100 -14.82 49.09 3.57
CA ALA A 100 -14.72 49.75 4.90
C ALA A 100 -15.93 50.62 5.33
N GLU A 101 -16.29 50.48 6.63
CA GLU A 101 -17.30 51.24 7.40
C GLU A 101 -18.78 51.06 7.01
N GLN A 102 -19.79 51.21 7.87
CA GLN A 102 -20.05 51.10 9.32
C GLN A 102 -21.53 51.55 9.48
N ASN A 103 -22.33 50.84 10.29
CA ASN A 103 -23.46 51.34 11.11
C ASN A 103 -24.28 50.10 11.56
N ALA A 104 -24.39 49.75 12.84
CA ALA A 104 -25.06 50.49 13.92
C ALA A 104 -26.57 50.61 13.65
N ALA A 105 -27.41 49.82 14.33
CA ALA A 105 -28.15 50.22 15.55
C ALA A 105 -29.53 50.83 15.18
N GLN A 106 -30.61 50.78 15.98
CA GLN A 106 -30.98 50.07 17.22
C GLN A 106 -32.42 50.50 17.57
N LYS A 107 -33.26 49.62 18.13
CA LYS A 107 -34.32 49.92 19.15
C LYS A 107 -35.05 48.61 19.50
N SER A 108 -34.98 48.10 20.73
CA SER A 108 -35.64 48.53 21.99
C SER A 108 -37.11 48.09 22.08
N ALA A 109 -37.66 47.65 23.21
CA ALA A 109 -37.17 47.65 24.60
C ALA A 109 -37.33 46.23 25.21
N GLY A 110 -36.67 45.84 26.33
CA GLY A 110 -36.83 46.37 27.69
C GLY A 110 -38.10 45.78 28.31
N THR A 111 -38.18 45.25 29.54
CA THR A 111 -37.50 45.47 30.83
C THR A 111 -37.99 44.34 31.77
N ASP A 112 -37.40 43.94 32.92
CA ASP A 112 -36.24 44.38 33.69
C ASP A 112 -35.75 43.23 34.62
N SER A 113 -34.59 43.46 35.25
CA SER A 113 -34.03 42.95 36.53
C SER A 113 -34.89 42.13 37.52
N ALA A 114 -34.34 41.44 38.55
CA ALA A 114 -33.03 40.86 38.88
C ALA A 114 -33.08 40.36 40.34
N ALA A 115 -32.14 39.50 40.74
CA ALA A 115 -31.61 39.33 42.10
C ALA A 115 -32.48 38.72 43.26
N ALA A 116 -32.01 37.54 43.70
CA ALA A 116 -31.58 37.24 45.09
C ALA A 116 -32.55 36.72 46.18
N ALA A 117 -32.33 35.44 46.50
CA ALA A 117 -31.95 34.91 47.83
C ALA A 117 -32.99 34.49 48.91
N SER A 118 -32.51 33.61 49.80
CA SER A 118 -33.13 32.98 51.00
C SER A 118 -34.30 32.01 50.75
N THR A 119 -34.31 30.70 51.08
CA THR A 119 -33.81 29.82 52.19
C THR A 119 -34.82 29.54 53.30
N ALA A 120 -34.96 28.23 53.59
CA ALA A 120 -35.46 27.61 54.82
C ALA A 120 -36.97 27.63 55.11
N GLY A 121 -37.46 26.49 55.64
CA GLY A 121 -38.88 26.27 55.93
C GLY A 121 -39.21 24.79 56.23
N ALA A 122 -38.50 24.17 57.18
CA ALA A 122 -38.80 22.83 57.70
C ALA A 122 -38.91 22.88 59.24
N SER A 123 -39.46 21.81 59.85
CA SER A 123 -39.86 21.64 61.27
C SER A 123 -41.34 22.00 61.54
N ALA A 124 -42.10 21.35 62.45
CA ALA A 124 -41.85 20.31 63.46
C ALA A 124 -43.20 19.56 63.76
N SER A 125 -43.39 18.50 64.54
CA SER A 125 -42.55 17.48 65.25
C SER A 125 -43.49 16.41 65.90
N THR A 126 -42.94 15.50 66.75
CA THR A 126 -43.64 14.49 67.60
C THR A 126 -44.23 13.27 66.86
N ASP A 127 -44.18 12.03 67.38
CA ASP A 127 -43.77 11.56 68.72
C ASP A 127 -42.91 10.27 68.66
N ALA A 128 -42.47 9.78 69.84
CA ALA A 128 -41.38 8.83 70.05
C ALA A 128 -41.70 7.33 69.82
N GLY A 129 -40.62 6.56 69.67
CA GLY A 129 -40.51 5.22 70.27
C GLY A 129 -41.22 4.06 69.58
N ALA A 130 -40.63 3.50 68.52
CA ALA A 130 -40.88 2.12 68.10
C ALA A 130 -39.59 1.46 67.59
N THR A 131 -39.42 0.18 67.93
CA THR A 131 -38.24 -0.64 67.63
C THR A 131 -38.05 -0.90 66.15
N ARG A 132 -36.78 -0.98 65.73
CA ARG A 132 -36.37 -1.51 64.43
C ARG A 132 -36.68 -3.01 64.35
N GLU A 133 -37.89 -3.37 63.97
CA GLU A 133 -38.21 -4.74 63.56
C GLU A 133 -37.56 -5.03 62.20
N VAL A 134 -36.47 -5.79 62.23
CA VAL A 134 -35.96 -6.49 61.05
C VAL A 134 -36.94 -7.63 60.77
N PRO A 135 -37.58 -7.72 59.59
CA PRO A 135 -38.47 -8.84 59.28
C PRO A 135 -37.66 -10.14 59.24
N GLN A 136 -37.73 -10.93 60.31
CA GLN A 136 -36.98 -12.16 60.48
C GLN A 136 -37.61 -13.33 59.71
N ASN A 137 -37.85 -13.11 58.41
CA ASN A 137 -38.27 -14.13 57.45
C ASN A 137 -37.71 -13.85 56.04
N ALA A 138 -36.45 -13.43 55.97
CA ALA A 138 -35.65 -13.49 54.75
C ALA A 138 -35.22 -14.92 54.42
N ARG A 139 -36.20 -15.81 54.17
CA ARG A 139 -35.99 -17.14 53.59
C ARG A 139 -37.06 -17.42 52.54
N THR A 140 -36.61 -17.86 51.37
CA THR A 140 -37.40 -18.51 50.32
C THR A 140 -38.70 -17.79 49.93
N ALA A 141 -38.56 -16.72 49.13
CA ALA A 141 -39.58 -16.39 48.15
C ALA A 141 -39.62 -17.50 47.09
N VAL A 142 -40.35 -18.58 47.40
CA VAL A 142 -40.71 -19.60 46.41
C VAL A 142 -41.54 -18.88 45.36
N MET A 143 -41.10 -18.92 44.09
CA MET A 143 -41.85 -18.32 42.98
C MET A 143 -43.28 -18.85 42.98
N SER A 144 -44.28 -18.00 42.68
CA SER A 144 -45.67 -18.46 42.72
C SER A 144 -45.93 -19.55 41.69
N GLU A 145 -46.99 -20.34 41.84
CA GLU A 145 -47.36 -21.32 40.80
C GLU A 145 -47.63 -20.66 39.45
N ALA A 146 -48.09 -19.40 39.43
CA ALA A 146 -48.25 -18.63 38.20
C ALA A 146 -46.90 -18.25 37.56
N ASP A 147 -45.88 -17.92 38.38
CA ASP A 147 -44.53 -17.63 37.91
C ASP A 147 -43.82 -18.90 37.42
N TRP A 148 -43.95 -20.02 38.15
CA TRP A 148 -43.48 -21.32 37.70
C TRP A 148 -44.19 -21.77 36.42
N ALA A 149 -45.49 -21.53 36.28
CA ALA A 149 -46.24 -21.77 35.06
C ALA A 149 -45.85 -20.82 33.91
N ALA A 150 -45.38 -19.61 34.19
CA ALA A 150 -44.84 -18.70 33.18
C ALA A 150 -43.43 -19.13 32.73
N VAL A 151 -42.55 -19.47 33.66
CA VAL A 151 -41.19 -19.97 33.37
C VAL A 151 -41.23 -21.32 32.68
N SER A 152 -42.09 -22.25 33.10
CA SER A 152 -42.25 -23.54 32.41
C SER A 152 -42.87 -23.36 31.03
N ARG A 153 -43.87 -22.48 30.84
CA ARG A 153 -44.34 -22.14 29.48
C ARG A 153 -43.25 -21.51 28.61
N ALA A 154 -42.35 -20.69 29.17
CA ALA A 154 -41.22 -20.10 28.42
C ALA A 154 -40.07 -21.09 28.16
N ALA A 155 -39.87 -22.09 29.02
CA ALA A 155 -38.85 -23.13 28.87
C ALA A 155 -39.34 -24.32 28.03
N THR A 156 -40.64 -24.56 27.99
CA THR A 156 -41.31 -25.64 27.23
C THR A 156 -42.02 -25.10 25.99
N SER A 157 -41.98 -23.79 25.71
CA SER A 157 -42.39 -23.27 24.41
C SER A 157 -41.38 -23.69 23.35
N THR A 158 -41.68 -24.82 22.69
CA THR A 158 -41.23 -25.10 21.32
C THR A 158 -41.97 -24.25 20.29
N ASP A 159 -42.56 -23.14 20.71
CA ASP A 159 -42.73 -21.97 19.84
C ASP A 159 -41.32 -21.51 19.49
N VAL A 160 -40.78 -22.10 18.43
CA VAL A 160 -39.66 -21.55 17.70
C VAL A 160 -40.19 -20.24 17.15
N ARG A 161 -40.08 -19.19 17.97
CA ARG A 161 -40.20 -17.81 17.56
C ARG A 161 -38.94 -17.49 16.75
N ASP A 162 -38.79 -18.24 15.67
CA ASP A 162 -37.90 -17.96 14.57
C ASP A 162 -38.30 -16.55 14.17
N PRO A 163 -37.45 -15.54 14.41
CA PRO A 163 -37.69 -14.31 13.70
C PRO A 163 -37.51 -14.71 12.25
N ASP A 164 -38.58 -14.61 11.45
CA ASP A 164 -38.54 -14.56 9.99
C ASP A 164 -37.67 -13.36 9.55
N VAL A 165 -36.37 -13.50 9.83
CA VAL A 165 -35.28 -12.93 9.12
C VAL A 165 -35.20 -13.88 7.94
N PRO A 166 -35.76 -13.53 6.77
CA PRO A 166 -35.50 -14.33 5.58
C PRO A 166 -33.99 -14.45 5.49
N GLU A 167 -33.47 -15.66 5.67
CA GLU A 167 -32.05 -15.95 5.55
C GLU A 167 -31.68 -15.44 4.17
N ARG A 168 -30.97 -14.31 4.13
CA ARG A 168 -30.66 -13.65 2.88
C ARG A 168 -29.59 -14.48 2.21
N ARG A 169 -30.02 -15.56 1.54
CA ARG A 169 -29.20 -16.48 0.76
C ARG A 169 -28.25 -15.63 -0.04
N ARG A 170 -26.98 -15.62 0.38
CA ARG A 170 -25.96 -14.81 -0.27
C ARG A 170 -25.87 -15.38 -1.67
N SER A 171 -26.04 -14.54 -2.68
CA SER A 171 -25.80 -15.00 -4.05
C SER A 171 -24.36 -15.50 -4.14
N VAL A 172 -24.08 -16.49 -4.98
CA VAL A 172 -22.70 -16.93 -5.24
C VAL A 172 -21.82 -15.73 -5.61
N LEU A 173 -22.36 -14.75 -6.34
CA LEU A 173 -21.69 -13.49 -6.65
C LEU A 173 -21.44 -12.58 -5.43
N ASP A 174 -22.31 -12.60 -4.40
CA ASP A 174 -22.04 -11.90 -3.13
C ASP A 174 -20.85 -12.55 -2.38
N VAL A 175 -20.68 -13.88 -2.50
CA VAL A 175 -19.56 -14.62 -1.90
C VAL A 175 -18.26 -14.38 -2.68
N ILE A 176 -18.29 -14.51 -4.01
CA ILE A 176 -17.14 -14.21 -4.88
C ILE A 176 -16.66 -12.78 -4.67
N GLY A 177 -17.56 -11.78 -4.67
CA GLY A 177 -17.17 -10.39 -4.41
C GLY A 177 -16.60 -10.15 -3.01
N THR A 178 -17.06 -10.92 -2.00
CA THR A 178 -16.48 -10.88 -0.65
C THR A 178 -15.06 -11.41 -0.63
N ILE A 179 -14.80 -12.54 -1.31
CA ILE A 179 -13.47 -13.17 -1.41
C ILE A 179 -12.53 -12.29 -2.25
N TRP A 180 -13.01 -11.71 -3.35
CA TRP A 180 -12.24 -10.79 -4.18
C TRP A 180 -11.74 -9.60 -3.37
N ILE A 181 -12.63 -8.90 -2.65
CA ILE A 181 -12.25 -7.76 -1.80
C ILE A 181 -11.28 -8.20 -0.71
N MET A 182 -11.49 -9.39 -0.10
CA MET A 182 -10.59 -9.95 0.91
C MET A 182 -9.16 -10.12 0.37
N ILE A 183 -9.01 -10.74 -0.81
CA ILE A 183 -7.70 -11.02 -1.42
C ILE A 183 -7.06 -9.74 -1.99
N ALA A 184 -7.85 -8.83 -2.58
CA ALA A 184 -7.34 -7.58 -3.15
C ALA A 184 -6.81 -6.61 -2.07
N THR A 185 -7.42 -6.61 -0.87
CA THR A 185 -7.05 -5.68 0.22
C THR A 185 -5.53 -5.67 0.53
N PRO A 186 -4.86 -6.80 0.82
CA PRO A 186 -3.42 -6.78 1.12
C PRO A 186 -2.58 -6.26 -0.06
N PHE A 187 -2.88 -6.56 -1.32
CA PHE A 187 -2.10 -6.01 -2.45
C PHE A 187 -2.24 -4.48 -2.56
N VAL A 188 -3.43 -3.93 -2.33
CA VAL A 188 -3.63 -2.47 -2.30
C VAL A 188 -2.87 -1.83 -1.15
N LEU A 189 -2.89 -2.45 0.03
CA LEU A 189 -2.13 -1.96 1.19
C LEU A 189 -0.62 -2.08 0.98
N LEU A 190 -0.13 -3.15 0.34
CA LEU A 190 1.28 -3.30 -0.04
C LEU A 190 1.72 -2.19 -1.00
N VAL A 191 0.92 -1.88 -2.02
CA VAL A 191 1.22 -0.76 -2.95
C VAL A 191 1.33 0.57 -2.22
N LEU A 192 0.43 0.86 -1.28
CA LEU A 192 0.51 2.09 -0.49
C LEU A 192 1.76 2.12 0.42
N GLY A 193 2.14 0.99 1.00
CA GLY A 193 3.38 0.86 1.77
C GLY A 193 4.64 1.04 0.91
N VAL A 194 4.70 0.38 -0.25
CA VAL A 194 5.79 0.49 -1.22
C VAL A 194 5.94 1.93 -1.73
N ARG A 195 4.84 2.60 -2.14
CA ARG A 195 4.90 4.01 -2.57
C ARG A 195 5.31 4.98 -1.45
N PHE A 196 5.08 4.62 -0.19
CA PHE A 196 5.51 5.43 0.94
C PHE A 196 7.02 5.32 1.17
N VAL A 197 7.57 4.11 1.21
CA VAL A 197 9.02 3.90 1.43
C VAL A 197 9.84 4.25 0.19
N ALA A 198 9.33 3.96 -1.01
CA ALA A 198 9.89 4.39 -2.28
C ALA A 198 9.44 5.84 -2.58
N SER A 199 9.78 6.77 -1.68
CA SER A 199 9.57 8.21 -1.87
C SER A 199 10.79 9.00 -1.42
N GLY A 200 11.10 10.10 -2.12
CA GLY A 200 12.20 10.98 -1.74
C GLY A 200 12.04 11.58 -0.33
N ILE A 201 10.81 11.69 0.18
CA ILE A 201 10.55 12.13 1.56
C ILE A 201 11.02 11.07 2.56
N PHE A 202 10.68 9.80 2.36
CA PHE A 202 11.15 8.71 3.22
C PHE A 202 12.69 8.61 3.15
N LEU A 203 13.25 8.60 1.94
CA LEU A 203 14.68 8.57 1.68
C LEU A 203 15.45 9.66 2.44
N LYS A 204 14.95 10.91 2.38
CA LYS A 204 15.52 12.06 3.10
C LYS A 204 15.39 11.94 4.61
N VAL A 205 14.27 11.44 5.12
CA VAL A 205 14.10 11.21 6.57
C VAL A 205 15.08 10.12 7.05
N GLU A 206 15.29 9.08 6.24
CA GLU A 206 16.08 7.91 6.61
C GLU A 206 17.60 8.15 6.58
N TYR A 207 18.14 8.89 5.61
CA TYR A 207 19.57 9.21 5.62
C TYR A 207 19.97 10.32 6.60
N PHE A 208 19.03 11.16 7.05
CA PHE A 208 19.30 12.29 7.94
C PHE A 208 18.81 12.09 9.38
N ARG A 209 18.20 10.96 9.72
CA ARG A 209 17.86 10.63 11.12
C ARG A 209 19.12 10.33 11.95
N PRO A 210 19.11 10.63 13.26
CA PRO A 210 20.19 10.22 14.15
C PRO A 210 20.38 8.70 14.15
N GLY A 211 21.65 8.27 14.07
CA GLY A 211 22.07 6.87 14.20
C GLY A 211 22.04 6.05 12.90
N PHE A 212 21.72 6.62 11.74
CA PHE A 212 21.85 5.90 10.47
C PHE A 212 23.33 5.60 10.16
N PRO A 213 23.71 4.37 9.72
CA PRO A 213 25.10 4.02 9.45
C PRO A 213 25.71 4.86 8.31
N ALA A 214 26.90 5.42 8.53
CA ALA A 214 27.68 6.09 7.49
C ALA A 214 28.14 5.10 6.38
N ASP A 215 28.45 5.59 5.18
CA ASP A 215 29.13 4.76 4.18
C ASP A 215 30.60 4.59 4.55
N GLN A 216 31.09 3.35 4.56
CA GLN A 216 32.50 3.07 4.79
C GLN A 216 33.37 3.35 3.55
N PHE A 217 32.75 3.46 2.37
CA PHE A 217 33.42 3.68 1.08
C PHE A 217 33.30 5.12 0.54
N GLY A 218 32.73 6.04 1.34
CA GLY A 218 32.87 7.49 1.13
C GLY A 218 31.63 8.26 0.66
N PHE A 219 30.47 7.63 0.40
CA PHE A 219 29.24 8.40 0.15
C PHE A 219 28.77 9.12 1.43
N SER A 220 28.54 10.42 1.34
CA SER A 220 27.85 11.16 2.39
C SER A 220 26.34 10.85 2.41
N ALA A 221 25.65 11.25 3.47
CA ALA A 221 24.18 11.19 3.52
C ALA A 221 23.51 12.00 2.39
N ALA A 222 24.16 13.09 1.94
CA ALA A 222 23.68 13.90 0.81
C ALA A 222 23.87 13.19 -0.53
N ASP A 223 24.99 12.49 -0.74
CA ASP A 223 25.22 11.69 -1.94
C ASP A 223 24.22 10.52 -2.01
N ARG A 224 23.98 9.85 -0.87
CA ARG A 224 22.96 8.80 -0.77
C ARG A 224 21.54 9.31 -1.06
N GLU A 225 21.16 10.48 -0.53
CA GLU A 225 19.88 11.11 -0.87
C GLU A 225 19.80 11.42 -2.37
N HIS A 226 20.85 12.03 -2.93
CA HIS A 226 20.90 12.46 -4.33
C HIS A 226 20.80 11.27 -5.30
N TYR A 227 21.70 10.29 -5.17
CA TYR A 227 21.75 9.13 -6.06
C TYR A 227 20.60 8.15 -5.80
N GLY A 228 20.22 7.95 -4.55
CA GLY A 228 19.05 7.14 -4.20
C GLY A 228 17.74 7.72 -4.75
N THR A 229 17.63 9.06 -4.88
CA THR A 229 16.43 9.69 -5.46
C THR A 229 16.24 9.28 -6.93
N TYR A 230 17.31 9.22 -7.73
CA TYR A 230 17.20 8.72 -9.10
C TYR A 230 16.72 7.26 -9.15
N VAL A 231 17.19 6.40 -8.24
CA VAL A 231 16.72 5.00 -8.16
C VAL A 231 15.23 4.96 -7.82
N ILE A 232 14.75 5.78 -6.88
CA ILE A 232 13.33 5.89 -6.55
C ILE A 232 12.49 6.46 -7.69
N ASP A 233 13.00 7.44 -8.44
CA ASP A 233 12.31 8.01 -9.60
C ASP A 233 12.24 6.99 -10.75
N TYR A 234 13.29 6.20 -10.96
CA TYR A 234 13.33 5.11 -11.94
C TYR A 234 12.23 4.07 -11.71
N LEU A 235 11.96 3.70 -10.45
CA LEU A 235 10.88 2.75 -10.10
C LEU A 235 9.47 3.26 -10.44
N HIS A 236 9.32 4.54 -10.75
CA HIS A 236 8.03 5.20 -10.96
C HIS A 236 7.85 5.87 -12.33
N ASN A 237 8.93 6.06 -13.09
CA ASN A 237 8.90 6.56 -14.45
C ASN A 237 8.67 5.43 -15.47
N PHE A 238 8.45 5.78 -16.74
CA PHE A 238 8.27 4.82 -17.84
C PHE A 238 9.58 4.59 -18.65
N ASP A 239 10.73 4.95 -18.10
CA ASP A 239 12.01 4.84 -18.79
C ASP A 239 12.65 3.45 -18.64
N SER A 240 13.54 3.14 -19.57
CA SER A 240 14.41 1.96 -19.59
C SER A 240 15.54 2.08 -18.55
N ARG A 241 16.30 0.98 -18.35
CA ARG A 241 17.52 0.97 -17.50
C ARG A 241 18.55 2.06 -17.86
N ARG A 242 18.49 2.62 -19.08
CA ARG A 242 19.35 3.74 -19.52
C ARG A 242 19.26 4.96 -18.60
N TYR A 243 18.09 5.23 -18.03
CA TYR A 243 17.89 6.31 -17.07
C TYR A 243 18.85 6.25 -15.87
N LEU A 244 19.19 5.03 -15.41
CA LEU A 244 20.19 4.84 -14.36
C LEU A 244 21.62 4.74 -14.91
N ALA A 245 21.80 4.22 -16.12
CA ALA A 245 23.10 4.12 -16.78
C ALA A 245 23.72 5.49 -17.12
N ASP A 246 22.88 6.49 -17.40
CA ASP A 246 23.30 7.86 -17.71
C ASP A 246 23.70 8.67 -16.44
N ILE A 247 23.69 8.06 -15.25
CA ILE A 247 24.07 8.72 -13.98
C ILE A 247 25.57 8.56 -13.74
N ILE A 248 26.28 9.69 -13.86
CA ILE A 248 27.73 9.77 -13.80
C ILE A 248 28.16 10.49 -12.51
N MET A 249 29.19 9.95 -11.84
CA MET A 249 29.82 10.58 -10.67
C MET A 249 30.71 11.77 -11.06
N PRO A 250 31.09 12.68 -10.13
CA PRO A 250 31.91 13.86 -10.45
C PRO A 250 33.31 13.57 -11.04
N ASN A 251 33.78 12.32 -10.94
CA ASN A 251 35.03 11.84 -11.55
C ASN A 251 34.87 11.40 -13.02
N GLY A 252 33.64 11.34 -13.56
CA GLY A 252 33.34 10.92 -14.93
C GLY A 252 32.98 9.43 -15.09
N GLU A 253 33.01 8.64 -14.02
CA GLU A 253 32.65 7.22 -14.05
C GLU A 253 31.14 7.01 -13.81
N PRO A 254 30.49 6.02 -14.46
CA PRO A 254 29.12 5.63 -14.13
C PRO A 254 29.00 5.23 -12.67
N ILE A 255 27.88 5.58 -12.02
CA ILE A 255 27.66 5.16 -10.62
C ILE A 255 27.29 3.68 -10.51
N PHE A 256 26.44 3.16 -11.41
CA PHE A 256 25.96 1.78 -11.40
C PHE A 256 26.71 0.90 -12.40
N ILE A 257 27.02 -0.34 -12.00
CA ILE A 257 27.55 -1.37 -12.91
C ILE A 257 26.42 -2.06 -13.71
N SER A 258 26.78 -2.81 -14.77
CA SER A 258 25.84 -3.54 -15.64
C SER A 258 24.84 -4.43 -14.88
N ASP A 259 25.32 -5.03 -13.80
CA ASP A 259 24.61 -6.07 -13.07
C ASP A 259 23.60 -5.42 -12.11
N GLU A 260 23.98 -4.30 -11.48
CA GLU A 260 23.08 -3.42 -10.70
C GLU A 260 21.96 -2.83 -11.58
N LEU A 261 22.30 -2.38 -12.79
CA LEU A 261 21.33 -1.86 -13.77
C LEU A 261 20.31 -2.93 -14.21
N SER A 262 20.77 -4.17 -14.36
CA SER A 262 19.92 -5.31 -14.74
C SER A 262 19.02 -5.72 -13.58
N HIS A 263 19.54 -5.80 -12.35
CA HIS A 263 18.75 -6.03 -11.15
C HIS A 263 17.68 -4.95 -10.94
N MET A 264 18.03 -3.68 -11.12
CA MET A 264 17.06 -2.58 -11.00
C MET A 264 15.93 -2.69 -12.01
N ALA A 265 16.19 -3.21 -13.22
CA ALA A 265 15.14 -3.49 -14.20
C ALA A 265 14.19 -4.60 -13.72
N ASP A 266 14.71 -5.69 -13.14
CA ASP A 266 13.90 -6.74 -12.53
C ASP A 266 13.03 -6.21 -11.37
N VAL A 267 13.62 -5.41 -10.48
CA VAL A 267 12.91 -4.77 -9.35
C VAL A 267 11.78 -3.85 -9.86
N LYS A 268 12.04 -3.09 -10.91
CA LYS A 268 11.01 -2.25 -11.57
C LYS A 268 9.90 -3.08 -12.18
N GLY A 269 10.23 -4.22 -12.80
CA GLY A 269 9.25 -5.19 -13.31
C GLY A 269 8.35 -5.74 -12.20
N LEU A 270 8.95 -6.18 -11.08
CA LEU A 270 8.23 -6.69 -9.91
C LEU A 270 7.29 -5.64 -9.29
N ILE A 271 7.75 -4.40 -9.11
CA ILE A 271 6.93 -3.30 -8.59
C ILE A 271 5.81 -2.92 -9.56
N SER A 272 6.07 -2.94 -10.87
CA SER A 272 5.05 -2.70 -11.90
C SER A 272 3.97 -3.79 -11.92
N LEU A 273 4.36 -5.06 -11.75
CA LEU A 273 3.44 -6.18 -11.60
C LEU A 273 2.58 -6.03 -10.33
N LEU A 274 3.18 -5.63 -9.20
CA LEU A 274 2.45 -5.35 -7.96
C LEU A 274 1.42 -4.21 -8.15
N TYR A 275 1.80 -3.13 -8.86
CA TYR A 275 0.88 -2.05 -9.22
C TYR A 275 -0.27 -2.54 -10.12
N LEU A 276 0.01 -3.39 -11.11
CA LEU A 276 -1.01 -3.97 -11.98
C LEU A 276 -1.99 -4.88 -11.22
N VAL A 277 -1.48 -5.78 -10.37
CA VAL A 277 -2.30 -6.66 -9.53
C VAL A 277 -3.19 -5.85 -8.58
N ALA A 278 -2.65 -4.82 -7.93
CA ALA A 278 -3.43 -3.93 -7.08
C ALA A 278 -4.47 -3.13 -7.86
N LEU A 279 -4.15 -2.64 -9.07
CA LEU A 279 -5.09 -1.92 -9.93
C LEU A 279 -6.27 -2.81 -10.34
N VAL A 280 -6.01 -4.03 -10.82
CA VAL A 280 -7.05 -5.04 -11.13
C VAL A 280 -7.86 -5.37 -9.87
N GLY A 281 -7.20 -5.53 -8.72
CA GLY A 281 -7.82 -5.74 -7.43
C GLY A 281 -8.79 -4.62 -7.04
N ILE A 282 -8.40 -3.35 -7.21
CA ILE A 282 -9.22 -2.16 -6.98
C ILE A 282 -10.42 -2.13 -7.93
N ILE A 283 -10.19 -2.29 -9.24
CA ILE A 283 -11.26 -2.25 -10.26
C ILE A 283 -12.32 -3.32 -9.94
N GLY A 284 -11.91 -4.57 -9.71
CA GLY A 284 -12.82 -5.64 -9.33
C GLY A 284 -13.53 -5.35 -8.00
N SER A 285 -12.83 -4.79 -7.00
CA SER A 285 -13.43 -4.41 -5.71
C SER A 285 -14.47 -3.30 -5.84
N VAL A 286 -14.28 -2.34 -6.75
CA VAL A 286 -15.25 -1.30 -7.08
C VAL A 286 -16.46 -1.89 -7.80
N LEU A 287 -16.26 -2.74 -8.81
CA LEU A 287 -17.36 -3.38 -9.56
C LEU A 287 -18.22 -4.29 -8.67
N PHE A 288 -17.59 -5.18 -7.89
CA PHE A 288 -18.30 -5.98 -6.88
C PHE A 288 -18.91 -5.08 -5.79
N GLY A 289 -18.25 -3.99 -5.41
CA GLY A 289 -18.77 -3.04 -4.44
C GLY A 289 -20.07 -2.36 -4.87
N ILE A 290 -20.14 -1.91 -6.13
CA ILE A 290 -21.35 -1.36 -6.74
C ILE A 290 -22.45 -2.44 -6.77
N TYR A 291 -22.15 -3.63 -7.29
CA TYR A 291 -23.08 -4.77 -7.35
C TYR A 291 -23.64 -5.15 -5.96
N MET A 292 -22.79 -5.21 -4.93
CA MET A 292 -23.17 -5.58 -3.57
C MET A 292 -23.89 -4.44 -2.82
N CYS A 293 -23.79 -3.19 -3.28
CA CYS A 293 -24.47 -2.04 -2.69
C CYS A 293 -25.88 -1.76 -3.23
N ARG A 294 -26.37 -2.55 -4.20
CA ARG A 294 -27.76 -2.49 -4.71
C ARG A 294 -28.82 -2.56 -3.60
N LYS A 295 -30.07 -2.16 -3.92
CA LYS A 295 -31.22 -2.30 -3.01
C LYS A 295 -31.38 -3.78 -2.59
N GLY A 296 -31.33 -4.06 -1.28
CA GLY A 296 -31.34 -5.44 -0.77
C GLY A 296 -29.99 -6.19 -0.90
N GLY A 297 -28.90 -5.51 -1.23
CA GLY A 297 -27.54 -6.05 -1.31
C GLY A 297 -26.94 -6.50 0.04
N SER A 298 -25.87 -7.28 -0.04
CA SER A 298 -25.05 -7.74 1.08
C SER A 298 -24.16 -6.63 1.66
N GLY A 299 -23.65 -5.76 0.77
CA GLY A 299 -22.72 -4.67 1.08
C GLY A 299 -21.27 -5.15 1.33
N ILE A 300 -20.31 -4.27 1.04
CA ILE A 300 -18.87 -4.58 1.09
C ILE A 300 -18.30 -4.84 2.50
N HIS A 301 -19.06 -4.56 3.57
CA HIS A 301 -18.55 -4.56 4.95
C HIS A 301 -17.95 -5.90 5.39
N ALA A 302 -18.45 -7.03 4.86
CA ALA A 302 -17.88 -8.35 5.15
C ALA A 302 -16.51 -8.54 4.47
N GLY A 303 -16.39 -8.21 3.19
CA GLY A 303 -15.14 -8.33 2.42
C GLY A 303 -14.05 -7.42 2.96
N VAL A 304 -14.37 -6.14 3.21
CA VAL A 304 -13.42 -5.18 3.80
C VAL A 304 -12.96 -5.63 5.18
N ARG A 305 -13.86 -6.13 6.05
CA ARG A 305 -13.47 -6.61 7.38
C ARG A 305 -12.56 -7.83 7.30
N LEU A 306 -12.93 -8.82 6.48
CA LEU A 306 -12.17 -10.06 6.37
C LEU A 306 -10.81 -9.81 5.69
N GLY A 307 -10.76 -8.97 4.66
CA GLY A 307 -9.52 -8.50 4.05
C GLY A 307 -8.62 -7.74 5.03
N SER A 308 -9.20 -6.91 5.91
CA SER A 308 -8.43 -6.21 6.95
C SER A 308 -7.85 -7.17 7.99
N ILE A 309 -8.64 -8.14 8.48
CA ILE A 309 -8.16 -9.18 9.40
C ILE A 309 -7.06 -10.02 8.73
N PHE A 310 -7.30 -10.48 7.50
CA PHE A 310 -6.34 -11.26 6.72
C PHE A 310 -5.03 -10.49 6.51
N SER A 311 -5.11 -9.21 6.16
CA SER A 311 -3.94 -8.33 6.01
C SER A 311 -3.14 -8.22 7.32
N ILE A 312 -3.79 -7.99 8.46
CA ILE A 312 -3.11 -7.91 9.77
C ILE A 312 -2.41 -9.23 10.10
N ILE A 313 -3.07 -10.38 9.91
CA ILE A 313 -2.48 -11.71 10.16
C ILE A 313 -1.30 -11.98 9.22
N PHE A 314 -1.46 -11.68 7.93
CA PHE A 314 -0.41 -11.82 6.91
C PHE A 314 0.83 -10.99 7.27
N MET A 315 0.67 -9.70 7.56
CA MET A 315 1.79 -8.83 7.90
C MET A 315 2.44 -9.20 9.24
N ALA A 316 1.65 -9.65 10.23
CA ALA A 316 2.20 -10.17 11.48
C ALA A 316 3.05 -11.44 11.25
N ALA A 317 2.63 -12.35 10.37
CA ALA A 317 3.41 -13.53 10.02
C ALA A 317 4.72 -13.16 9.29
N VAL A 318 4.65 -12.25 8.32
CA VAL A 318 5.85 -11.73 7.60
C VAL A 318 6.82 -11.06 8.58
N ALA A 319 6.32 -10.21 9.48
CA ALA A 319 7.14 -9.53 10.48
C ALA A 319 7.82 -10.50 11.44
N VAL A 320 7.15 -11.57 11.89
CA VAL A 320 7.75 -12.61 12.74
C VAL A 320 8.90 -13.32 12.01
N VAL A 321 8.72 -13.69 10.73
CA VAL A 321 9.78 -14.33 9.94
C VAL A 321 10.97 -13.38 9.75
N ALA A 322 10.73 -12.12 9.38
CA ALA A 322 11.78 -11.13 9.17
C ALA A 322 12.57 -10.81 10.46
N VAL A 323 11.91 -10.73 11.62
CA VAL A 323 12.56 -10.45 12.92
C VAL A 323 13.36 -11.65 13.44
N LEU A 324 12.93 -12.89 13.16
CA LEU A 324 13.63 -14.09 13.61
C LEU A 324 14.86 -14.45 12.77
N GLY A 325 14.98 -13.94 11.54
CA GLY A 325 16.10 -14.24 10.66
C GLY A 325 16.14 -13.33 9.45
N TRP A 326 16.59 -12.09 9.64
CA TRP A 326 16.63 -11.05 8.61
C TRP A 326 17.34 -11.50 7.32
N ASP A 327 18.54 -12.07 7.43
CA ASP A 327 19.35 -12.45 6.25
C ASP A 327 18.72 -13.61 5.47
N SER A 328 18.10 -14.56 6.17
CA SER A 328 17.33 -15.66 5.56
C SER A 328 16.04 -15.17 4.91
N PHE A 329 15.37 -14.19 5.53
CA PHE A 329 14.18 -13.54 4.98
C PHE A 329 14.52 -12.73 3.72
N PHE A 330 15.57 -11.91 3.77
CA PHE A 330 16.00 -11.07 2.65
C PHE A 330 16.44 -11.92 1.46
N ARG A 331 17.34 -12.90 1.65
CA ARG A 331 17.76 -13.81 0.58
C ARG A 331 16.61 -14.69 0.08
N GLY A 332 15.75 -15.17 0.98
CA GLY A 332 14.56 -15.94 0.64
C GLY A 332 13.55 -15.17 -0.21
N PHE A 333 13.36 -13.87 0.07
CA PHE A 333 12.56 -12.97 -0.77
C PHE A 333 13.17 -12.84 -2.17
N HIS A 334 14.47 -12.57 -2.27
CA HIS A 334 15.12 -12.37 -3.57
C HIS A 334 15.08 -13.64 -4.43
N ARG A 335 15.34 -14.83 -3.85
CA ARG A 335 15.25 -16.12 -4.57
C ARG A 335 13.84 -16.50 -5.05
N VAL A 336 12.79 -15.86 -4.54
CA VAL A 336 11.41 -16.07 -5.02
C VAL A 336 11.09 -15.21 -6.25
N PHE A 337 11.76 -14.07 -6.43
CA PHE A 337 11.45 -13.09 -7.47
C PHE A 337 12.53 -12.90 -8.53
N PHE A 338 13.78 -13.26 -8.22
CA PHE A 338 14.96 -13.04 -9.05
C PHE A 338 15.77 -14.33 -9.16
N ALA A 339 16.53 -14.46 -10.26
CA ALA A 339 17.42 -15.60 -10.44
C ALA A 339 18.60 -15.56 -9.44
N ASP A 340 19.14 -16.73 -9.09
CA ASP A 340 20.26 -16.81 -8.16
C ASP A 340 21.46 -15.98 -8.68
N GLY A 341 21.95 -15.09 -7.82
CA GLY A 341 23.11 -14.26 -8.11
C GLY A 341 22.88 -13.05 -9.03
N THR A 342 21.66 -12.73 -9.47
CA THR A 342 21.40 -11.46 -10.22
C THR A 342 21.18 -10.25 -9.30
N TRP A 343 21.25 -10.44 -7.99
CA TRP A 343 20.92 -9.46 -6.95
C TRP A 343 21.94 -9.44 -5.79
N GLU A 344 23.01 -10.24 -5.90
CA GLU A 344 24.09 -10.35 -4.92
C GLU A 344 25.26 -9.48 -5.42
N PHE A 345 25.59 -8.44 -4.66
CA PHE A 345 26.64 -7.46 -5.00
C PHE A 345 27.67 -7.35 -3.88
N TYR A 346 28.81 -6.71 -4.17
CA TYR A 346 29.81 -6.41 -3.16
C TYR A 346 29.39 -5.30 -2.21
N ALA A 347 30.09 -5.25 -1.07
CA ALA A 347 29.92 -4.16 -0.12
C ALA A 347 30.35 -2.80 -0.70
N ASP A 348 31.32 -2.76 -1.64
CA ASP A 348 31.79 -1.53 -2.30
C ASP A 348 30.99 -1.12 -3.55
N ASP A 349 30.10 -2.00 -4.04
CA ASP A 349 29.18 -1.73 -5.15
C ASP A 349 28.11 -0.69 -4.74
N SER A 350 27.72 0.15 -5.71
CA SER A 350 27.02 1.40 -5.44
C SER A 350 25.63 1.20 -4.83
N LEU A 351 24.87 0.22 -5.28
CA LEU A 351 23.46 0.00 -4.97
C LEU A 351 23.27 -0.47 -3.52
N ILE A 352 24.12 -1.39 -3.05
CA ILE A 352 24.15 -1.81 -1.63
C ILE A 352 24.64 -0.66 -0.74
N ARG A 353 25.57 0.17 -1.21
CA ARG A 353 26.02 1.36 -0.46
C ARG A 353 24.97 2.44 -0.37
N LEU A 354 24.12 2.61 -1.39
CA LEU A 354 22.96 3.49 -1.34
C LEU A 354 21.91 2.90 -0.39
N PHE A 355 21.51 1.64 -0.58
CA PHE A 355 20.45 0.97 0.19
C PHE A 355 21.01 -0.16 1.07
N PRO A 356 21.75 0.17 2.16
CA PRO A 356 22.35 -0.83 3.04
C PRO A 356 21.28 -1.62 3.79
N PRO A 357 21.61 -2.78 4.41
CA PRO A 357 20.63 -3.61 5.13
C PRO A 357 19.78 -2.85 6.15
N GLN A 358 20.35 -1.85 6.83
CA GLN A 358 19.61 -0.99 7.77
C GLN A 358 18.47 -0.21 7.10
N PHE A 359 18.68 0.33 5.89
CA PHE A 359 17.62 1.01 5.13
C PHE A 359 16.44 0.09 4.89
N TRP A 360 16.69 -1.17 4.52
CA TRP A 360 15.65 -2.16 4.27
C TRP A 360 14.92 -2.60 5.55
N VAL A 361 15.61 -2.66 6.69
CA VAL A 361 14.99 -2.90 8.01
C VAL A 361 14.06 -1.73 8.38
N ASP A 362 14.54 -0.49 8.32
CA ASP A 362 13.74 0.70 8.67
C ASP A 362 12.57 0.92 7.68
N ALA A 363 12.78 0.68 6.38
CA ALA A 363 11.72 0.67 5.37
C ALA A 363 10.69 -0.45 5.63
N GLY A 364 11.14 -1.66 6.01
CA GLY A 364 10.25 -2.76 6.40
C GLY A 364 9.38 -2.40 7.60
N ILE A 365 9.96 -1.79 8.63
CA ILE A 365 9.25 -1.31 9.83
C ILE A 365 8.26 -0.20 9.47
N ALA A 366 8.68 0.81 8.71
CA ALA A 366 7.84 1.96 8.39
C ALA A 366 6.69 1.61 7.42
N GLY A 367 6.99 0.88 6.34
CA GLY A 367 6.02 0.38 5.37
C GLY A 367 5.07 -0.65 5.96
N GLY A 368 5.59 -1.61 6.73
CA GLY A 368 4.78 -2.61 7.46
C GLY A 368 3.90 -1.98 8.54
N GLY A 369 4.42 -0.98 9.27
CA GLY A 369 3.67 -0.19 10.24
C GLY A 369 2.52 0.59 9.59
N LEU A 370 2.76 1.27 8.48
CA LEU A 370 1.74 1.97 7.70
C LEU A 370 0.69 0.99 7.15
N PHE A 371 1.12 -0.15 6.63
CA PHE A 371 0.23 -1.22 6.16
C PHE A 371 -0.74 -1.68 7.27
N VAL A 372 -0.22 -1.99 8.46
CA VAL A 372 -1.03 -2.43 9.61
C VAL A 372 -1.96 -1.32 10.08
N LEU A 373 -1.48 -0.08 10.14
CA LEU A 373 -2.30 1.09 10.48
C LEU A 373 -3.49 1.25 9.50
N MET A 374 -3.25 1.15 8.20
CA MET A 374 -4.29 1.22 7.19
C MET A 374 -5.27 0.04 7.28
N ALA A 375 -4.78 -1.18 7.55
CA ALA A 375 -5.64 -2.34 7.79
C ALA A 375 -6.53 -2.15 9.03
N ILE A 376 -6.01 -1.58 10.12
CA ILE A 376 -6.80 -1.24 11.32
C ILE A 376 -7.86 -0.18 10.99
N VAL A 377 -7.51 0.86 10.23
CA VAL A 377 -8.47 1.89 9.79
C VAL A 377 -9.60 1.28 8.96
N LEU A 378 -9.28 0.44 7.97
CA LEU A 378 -10.27 -0.29 7.16
C LEU A 378 -11.15 -1.22 8.01
N PHE A 379 -10.56 -1.94 8.98
CA PHE A 379 -11.28 -2.79 9.93
C PHE A 379 -12.30 -1.98 10.73
N LEU A 380 -11.91 -0.84 11.30
CA LEU A 380 -12.79 0.04 12.07
C LEU A 380 -13.91 0.64 11.19
N LEU A 381 -13.57 1.12 9.99
CA LEU A 381 -14.54 1.64 9.01
C LEU A 381 -15.58 0.58 8.58
N SER A 382 -15.21 -0.71 8.60
CA SER A 382 -16.14 -1.82 8.29
C SER A 382 -17.38 -1.86 9.20
N PHE A 383 -17.31 -1.30 10.43
CA PHE A 383 -18.41 -1.28 11.39
C PHE A 383 -19.34 -0.08 11.24
N THR A 384 -18.83 1.08 10.81
CA THR A 384 -19.57 2.35 10.78
C THR A 384 -20.80 2.32 9.87
N GLY A 385 -20.67 1.72 8.68
CA GLY A 385 -21.80 1.54 7.76
C GLY A 385 -22.79 0.46 8.20
N HIS A 386 -22.34 -0.56 8.92
CA HIS A 386 -23.21 -1.64 9.43
C HIS A 386 -24.18 -1.11 10.49
N LYS A 387 -23.72 -0.26 11.42
CA LYS A 387 -24.58 0.40 12.42
C LYS A 387 -25.69 1.22 11.76
N LYS A 388 -25.36 2.09 10.79
CA LYS A 388 -26.34 2.92 10.06
C LYS A 388 -27.36 2.08 9.28
N ARG A 389 -26.91 1.05 8.53
CA ARG A 389 -27.84 0.16 7.80
C ARG A 389 -28.74 -0.66 8.74
N ARG A 390 -28.25 -1.07 9.92
CA ARG A 390 -29.06 -1.78 10.94
C ARG A 390 -30.13 -0.87 11.55
N ALA A 391 -29.80 0.39 11.86
CA ALA A 391 -30.75 1.38 12.36
C ALA A 391 -31.86 1.66 11.33
N LEU A 392 -31.50 1.94 10.07
CA LEU A 392 -32.46 2.17 8.98
C LEU A 392 -33.35 0.95 8.68
N ARG A 393 -32.85 -0.28 8.91
CA ARG A 393 -33.64 -1.51 8.79
C ARG A 393 -34.61 -1.71 9.95
N ARG A 394 -34.26 -1.29 11.18
CA ARG A 394 -35.16 -1.30 12.33
C ARG A 394 -36.31 -0.32 12.11
N ALA A 395 -36.01 0.95 11.87
CA ALA A 395 -37.02 1.98 11.59
C ALA A 395 -38.00 1.60 10.44
N ARG A 396 -37.53 0.86 9.42
CA ARG A 396 -38.40 0.33 8.35
C ARG A 396 -39.23 -0.91 8.72
N LYS A 397 -38.80 -1.72 9.69
CA LYS A 397 -39.60 -2.80 10.26
C LYS A 397 -40.65 -2.23 11.22
N ASP A 398 -40.24 -1.29 12.07
CA ASP A 398 -41.09 -0.65 13.06
C ASP A 398 -42.25 0.08 12.35
N ALA A 399 -41.95 0.94 11.35
CA ALA A 399 -42.95 1.61 10.52
C ALA A 399 -43.77 0.71 9.58
N ALA A 400 -43.42 -0.58 9.46
CA ALA A 400 -44.18 -1.59 8.71
C ALA A 400 -44.98 -2.54 9.63
N ALA A 401 -44.87 -2.36 10.95
CA ALA A 401 -45.69 -3.03 11.96
C ALA A 401 -46.76 -2.09 12.55
N GLU A 402 -46.69 -0.79 12.24
CA GLU A 402 -47.67 0.25 12.58
C GLU A 402 -48.76 0.45 11.49
N VAL A 403 -48.70 -0.32 10.39
CA VAL A 403 -49.62 -0.33 9.24
C VAL A 403 -50.25 -1.71 9.09
#